data_AF-A0A3A8QXM8-F1
#
_entry.id   AF-A0A3A8QXM8-F1
#
_cell.length_a   1.000
_cell.length_b   1.000
_cell.length_c   1.000
_cell.angle_alpha   90.00
_cell.angle_beta   90.00
_cell.angle_gamma   90.00
#
_symmetry.space_group_name_H-M   'P 1'
#
loop_
_entity.id
_entity.type
_entity.pdbx_description
1 polymer ?
#
loop_
_entity_poly.entity_id
_entity_poly.type
_entity_poly.pdbx_seq_one_letter_code
_entity_poly.pdbx_strand_id
1 'polypeptide(L)'
;MQVVLSEQKLQQVIATALHELTERARTGVPDTGTFTPLSAHFAAGALVKGVGDVELRLAPLSGDAGKQERYLDVRVATASGGSHSSSWVFYGKTAALKEVLKNEASLKGKIRDAIVKSAESLQRHELG
;
A
#
# COMPACT_ATOMS: atom_id res chain seq x y z
N MET A 1 15.96 -4.09 16.44
CA MET A 1 16.09 -2.63 16.25
C MET A 1 14.69 -2.10 15.96
N GLN A 2 14.18 -1.12 16.71
CA GLN A 2 12.85 -0.57 16.44
C GLN A 2 12.92 0.38 15.24
N VAL A 3 12.28 0.00 14.13
CA VAL A 3 12.27 0.81 12.89
C VAL A 3 11.17 1.87 12.89
N VAL A 4 10.10 1.67 13.66
CA VAL A 4 8.98 2.62 13.79
C VAL A 4 9.27 3.66 14.87
N LEU A 5 9.32 4.93 14.48
CA LEU A 5 9.62 6.08 15.33
C LEU A 5 8.37 6.66 16.00
N SER A 6 7.19 6.52 15.36
CA SER A 6 5.91 6.95 15.94
C SER A 6 4.76 6.07 15.44
N GLU A 7 4.35 5.10 16.26
CA GLU A 7 3.30 4.14 15.90
C GLU A 7 1.93 4.82 15.74
N GLN A 8 1.55 5.72 16.65
CA GLN A 8 0.26 6.42 16.58
C GLN A 8 0.14 7.26 15.30
N LYS A 9 1.18 8.04 14.97
CA LYS A 9 1.18 8.86 13.75
C LYS A 9 1.22 8.01 12.49
N LEU A 10 1.97 6.90 12.51
CA LEU A 10 1.99 5.94 11.40
C LEU A 10 0.59 5.36 11.13
N GLN A 11 -0.11 4.93 12.18
CA GLN A 11 -1.48 4.41 12.04
C GLN A 11 -2.45 5.49 11.54
N GLN A 12 -2.28 6.75 11.97
CA GLN A 12 -3.10 7.87 11.51
C GLN A 12 -2.90 8.14 10.02
N VAL A 13 -1.66 8.25 9.53
CA VAL A 13 -1.41 8.53 8.10
C VAL A 13 -1.84 7.36 7.21
N ILE A 14 -1.65 6.12 7.67
CA ILE A 14 -2.16 4.93 6.97
C ILE A 14 -3.69 4.99 6.89
N ALA A 15 -4.36 5.34 7.99
CA ALA A 15 -5.82 5.45 8.01
C ALA A 15 -6.31 6.51 7.01
N THR A 16 -5.68 7.69 6.99
CA THR A 16 -6.03 8.77 6.04
C THR A 16 -5.82 8.35 4.59
N ALA A 17 -4.64 7.80 4.25
CA ALA A 17 -4.35 7.39 2.88
C ALA A 17 -5.24 6.22 2.43
N LEU A 18 -5.51 5.25 3.30
CA LEU A 18 -6.41 4.16 3.00
C LEU A 18 -7.85 4.64 2.80
N HIS A 19 -8.32 5.57 3.63
CA HIS A 19 -9.66 6.14 3.49
C HIS A 19 -9.80 6.88 2.16
N GLU A 20 -8.83 7.74 1.80
CA GLU A 20 -8.81 8.43 0.50
C GLU A 20 -8.85 7.44 -0.67
N LEU A 21 -7.99 6.41 -0.63
CA LEU A 21 -7.95 5.38 -1.67
C LEU A 21 -9.28 4.64 -1.77
N THR A 22 -9.92 4.35 -0.63
CA THR A 22 -11.19 3.63 -0.56
C THR A 22 -12.34 4.47 -1.13
N GLU A 23 -12.39 5.77 -0.81
CA GLU A 23 -13.39 6.69 -1.37
C GLU A 23 -13.24 6.83 -2.88
N ARG A 24 -12.01 6.96 -3.38
CA ARG A 24 -11.74 6.97 -4.84
C ARG A 24 -12.09 5.62 -5.48
N ALA A 25 -11.83 4.51 -4.80
CA ALA A 25 -12.16 3.19 -5.32
C ALA A 25 -13.67 2.97 -5.43
N ARG A 26 -14.48 3.50 -4.51
CA ARG A 26 -15.94 3.36 -4.54
C ARG A 26 -16.57 3.96 -5.79
N THR A 27 -16.00 5.04 -6.33
CA THR A 27 -16.54 5.77 -7.48
C THR A 27 -15.80 5.47 -8.78
N GLY A 28 -14.48 5.23 -8.73
CA GLY A 28 -13.62 5.09 -9.90
C GLY A 28 -13.35 3.66 -10.34
N VAL A 29 -13.70 2.65 -9.54
CA VAL A 29 -13.37 1.25 -9.85
C VAL A 29 -14.61 0.49 -10.34
N PRO A 30 -14.67 0.12 -11.63
CA PRO A 30 -15.81 -0.57 -12.21
C PRO A 30 -15.96 -1.99 -11.63
N ASP A 31 -17.13 -2.62 -11.79
CA ASP A 31 -17.33 -4.02 -11.37
C ASP A 31 -16.58 -5.03 -12.25
N THR A 32 -16.33 -4.66 -13.50
CA THR A 32 -15.64 -5.50 -14.47
C THR A 32 -14.70 -4.69 -15.35
N GLY A 33 -13.72 -5.35 -15.95
CA GLY A 33 -12.78 -4.72 -16.88
C GLY A 33 -11.59 -4.02 -16.20
N THR A 34 -10.84 -3.27 -17.01
CA THR A 34 -9.65 -2.53 -16.59
C THR A 34 -10.02 -1.15 -16.08
N PHE A 35 -9.14 -0.55 -15.28
CA PHE A 35 -9.26 0.81 -14.78
C PHE A 35 -7.86 1.41 -14.59
N THR A 36 -7.77 2.73 -14.62
CA THR A 36 -6.52 3.43 -14.29
C THR A 36 -6.17 3.16 -12.83
N PRO A 37 -4.95 2.69 -12.51
CA PRO A 37 -4.50 2.51 -11.14
C PRO A 37 -4.81 3.73 -10.26
N LEU A 38 -5.33 3.47 -9.07
CA LEU A 38 -5.55 4.48 -8.04
C LEU A 38 -4.43 4.37 -7.03
N SER A 39 -3.91 5.52 -6.60
CA SER A 39 -2.84 5.58 -5.62
C SER A 39 -3.12 6.67 -4.58
N ALA A 40 -2.73 6.42 -3.34
CA ALA A 40 -2.66 7.39 -2.27
C ALA A 40 -1.24 7.39 -1.69
N HIS A 41 -0.70 8.58 -1.39
CA HIS A 41 0.69 8.75 -1.01
C HIS A 41 0.80 9.43 0.36
N PHE A 42 1.81 9.05 1.13
CA PHE A 42 2.19 9.77 2.34
C PHE A 42 3.67 9.64 2.65
N ALA A 43 4.25 10.70 3.21
CA ALA A 43 5.63 10.68 3.67
C ALA A 43 5.74 9.89 4.98
N ALA A 44 6.64 8.90 5.02
CA ALA A 44 6.86 8.07 6.20
C ALA A 44 8.26 8.22 6.82
N GLY A 45 9.15 9.05 6.26
CA GLY A 45 10.52 9.18 6.77
C GLY A 45 10.67 9.73 8.19
N ALA A 46 9.71 10.53 8.67
CA ALA A 46 9.66 10.95 10.08
C ALA A 46 9.02 9.90 11.00
N LEU A 47 8.44 8.83 10.44
CA LEU A 47 7.62 7.84 11.13
C LEU A 47 8.29 6.46 11.17
N VAL A 48 9.09 6.14 10.15
CA VAL A 48 9.79 4.87 9.98
C VAL A 48 11.21 5.15 9.47
N LYS A 49 12.21 4.62 10.18
CA LYS A 49 13.62 4.85 9.89
C LYS A 49 14.01 4.27 8.52
N GLY A 50 14.65 5.07 7.68
CA GLY A 50 15.15 4.66 6.37
C GLY A 50 14.10 4.62 5.26
N VAL A 51 12.86 5.01 5.56
CA VAL A 51 11.79 5.10 4.58
C VAL A 51 11.66 6.54 4.06
N GLY A 52 11.31 6.69 2.78
CA GLY A 52 10.88 7.95 2.18
C GLY A 52 9.36 8.04 2.10
N ASP A 53 8.84 8.11 0.88
CA ASP A 53 7.40 8.09 0.60
C ASP A 53 6.85 6.67 0.54
N VAL A 54 5.58 6.53 0.93
CA VAL A 54 4.80 5.30 0.78
C VAL A 54 3.66 5.56 -0.19
N GLU A 55 3.48 4.65 -1.15
CA GLU A 55 2.34 4.59 -2.05
C GLU A 55 1.48 3.37 -1.68
N LEU A 56 0.19 3.61 -1.41
CA LEU A 56 -0.84 2.58 -1.43
C LEU A 56 -1.45 2.57 -2.81
N ARG A 57 -1.30 1.46 -3.55
CA ARG A 57 -1.75 1.39 -4.94
C ARG A 57 -2.75 0.28 -5.13
N LEU A 58 -3.87 0.65 -5.74
CA LEU A 58 -4.91 -0.24 -6.22
C LEU A 58 -4.84 -0.30 -7.74
N ALA A 59 -4.58 -1.48 -8.30
CA ALA A 59 -4.43 -1.64 -9.74
C ALA A 59 -5.06 -2.94 -10.26
N PRO A 60 -5.43 -2.98 -11.57
CA PRO A 60 -5.75 -4.23 -12.24
C PRO A 60 -4.47 -5.06 -12.41
N LEU A 61 -4.59 -6.38 -12.34
CA LEU A 61 -3.51 -7.26 -12.73
C LEU A 61 -3.37 -7.24 -14.26
N SER A 62 -2.22 -6.83 -14.76
CA SER A 62 -1.81 -7.06 -16.14
C SER A 62 -1.06 -8.40 -16.19
N GLY A 63 -1.65 -9.46 -16.73
CA GLY A 63 -0.92 -10.72 -16.85
C GLY A 63 -1.68 -11.88 -17.50
N ASP A 64 -3.00 -11.98 -17.27
CA ASP A 64 -3.81 -13.08 -17.82
C ASP A 64 -5.03 -12.54 -18.55
N ALA A 65 -5.11 -12.77 -19.86
CA ALA A 65 -6.27 -12.44 -20.68
C ALA A 65 -7.46 -13.33 -20.26
N GLY A 66 -8.28 -12.84 -19.33
CA GLY A 66 -9.44 -13.53 -18.79
C GLY A 66 -9.61 -13.41 -17.27
N LYS A 67 -8.55 -13.03 -16.54
CA LYS A 67 -8.63 -12.81 -15.09
C LYS A 67 -8.77 -11.32 -14.78
N GLN A 68 -9.97 -10.92 -14.37
CA GLN A 68 -10.25 -9.56 -13.86
C GLN A 68 -9.79 -9.42 -12.41
N GLU A 69 -8.54 -9.81 -12.15
CA GLU A 69 -7.96 -9.75 -10.82
C GLU A 69 -7.36 -8.38 -10.55
N ARG A 70 -7.35 -8.01 -9.28
CA ARG A 70 -6.96 -6.70 -8.78
C ARG A 70 -6.15 -6.89 -7.53
N TYR A 71 -5.36 -5.88 -7.23
CA TYR A 71 -4.50 -5.93 -6.07
C TYR A 71 -4.41 -4.60 -5.38
N LEU A 72 -4.18 -4.69 -4.08
CA LEU A 72 -3.69 -3.60 -3.27
C LEU A 72 -2.25 -3.94 -2.89
N ASP A 73 -1.31 -3.11 -3.32
CA ASP A 73 0.10 -3.18 -2.92
C ASP A 73 0.52 -1.92 -2.16
N VAL A 74 1.58 -2.10 -1.38
CA VAL A 74 2.27 -1.04 -0.65
C VAL A 74 3.65 -0.92 -1.27
N ARG A 75 3.99 0.27 -1.75
CA ARG A 75 5.34 0.57 -2.25
C ARG A 75 5.99 1.56 -1.31
N VAL A 76 7.22 1.26 -0.94
CA VAL A 76 7.99 2.02 0.05
C VAL A 76 9.26 2.47 -0.64
N ALA A 77 9.40 3.78 -0.80
CA ALA A 77 10.62 4.39 -1.29
C ALA A 77 11.66 4.47 -0.17
N THR A 78 12.93 4.55 -0.55
CA THR A 78 14.02 4.87 0.38
C THR A 78 14.05 6.37 0.65
N ALA A 79 14.74 6.81 1.70
CA ALA A 79 14.76 8.23 2.09
C ALA A 79 15.33 9.16 1.00
N SER A 80 16.15 8.63 0.10
CA SER A 80 16.69 9.34 -1.08
C SER A 80 15.78 9.30 -2.30
N GLY A 81 14.67 8.54 -2.26
CA GLY A 81 13.75 8.34 -3.37
C GLY A 81 14.25 7.40 -4.48
N GLY A 82 15.46 6.84 -4.35
CA GLY A 82 16.15 6.13 -5.42
C GLY A 82 15.71 4.68 -5.63
N SER A 83 15.24 4.00 -4.59
CA SER A 83 14.84 2.58 -4.65
C SER A 83 13.48 2.36 -4.00
N HIS A 84 12.74 1.37 -4.50
CA HIS A 84 11.41 1.02 -4.01
C HIS A 84 11.32 -0.46 -3.65
N SER A 85 10.80 -0.77 -2.47
CA SER A 85 10.31 -2.10 -2.12
C SER A 85 8.80 -2.13 -2.32
N SER A 86 8.27 -3.18 -2.96
CA SER A 86 6.82 -3.41 -3.07
C SER A 86 6.42 -4.66 -2.30
N SER A 87 5.35 -4.55 -1.52
CA SER A 87 4.75 -5.63 -0.74
C SER A 87 3.25 -5.70 -1.01
N TRP A 88 2.77 -6.88 -1.35
CA TRP A 88 1.35 -7.13 -1.61
C TRP A 88 0.59 -7.30 -0.29
N VAL A 89 -0.51 -6.58 -0.13
CA VAL A 89 -1.39 -6.70 1.06
C VAL A 89 -2.71 -7.41 0.73
N PHE A 90 -3.18 -7.35 -0.52
CA PHE A 90 -4.34 -8.10 -0.97
C PHE A 90 -4.30 -8.37 -2.48
N TYR A 91 -4.85 -9.53 -2.86
CA TYR A 91 -5.07 -9.95 -4.24
C TYR A 91 -6.45 -10.59 -4.35
N GLY A 92 -7.27 -10.14 -5.30
CA GLY A 92 -8.59 -10.72 -5.48
C GLY A 92 -9.38 -10.19 -6.65
N LYS A 93 -10.51 -10.85 -6.92
CA LYS A 93 -11.50 -10.42 -7.92
C LYS A 93 -12.21 -9.15 -7.45
N THR A 94 -12.80 -8.40 -8.38
CA THR A 94 -13.52 -7.14 -8.11
C THR A 94 -14.42 -7.14 -6.88
N ALA A 95 -15.37 -8.07 -6.79
CA ALA A 95 -16.33 -8.10 -5.69
C ALA A 95 -15.63 -8.32 -4.34
N ALA A 96 -14.64 -9.23 -4.32
CA ALA A 96 -13.84 -9.49 -3.13
C ALA A 96 -13.01 -8.27 -2.71
N LEU A 97 -12.46 -7.51 -3.66
CA LEU A 97 -11.76 -6.27 -3.38
C LEU A 97 -12.70 -5.23 -2.75
N LYS A 98 -13.91 -5.04 -3.29
CA LYS A 98 -14.87 -4.08 -2.72
C LYS A 98 -15.23 -4.44 -1.27
N GLU A 99 -15.44 -5.73 -0.99
CA GLU A 99 -15.69 -6.19 0.39
C GLU A 99 -14.49 -5.97 1.31
N VAL A 100 -13.28 -6.22 0.84
CA VAL A 100 -12.06 -5.99 1.61
C VAL A 100 -11.83 -4.50 1.88
N LEU A 101 -12.09 -3.63 0.90
CA LEU A 101 -12.02 -2.17 1.06
C LEU A 101 -13.07 -1.63 2.04
N LYS A 102 -14.19 -2.33 2.26
CA LYS A 102 -15.15 -1.98 3.33
C LYS A 102 -14.60 -2.27 4.73
N ASN A 103 -13.60 -3.14 4.85
CA ASN A 103 -12.95 -3.48 6.12
C ASN A 103 -11.58 -2.79 6.25
N GLU A 104 -11.59 -1.46 6.34
CA GLU A 104 -10.38 -0.66 6.48
C GLU A 104 -9.54 -1.05 7.70
N ALA A 105 -10.18 -1.50 8.80
CA ALA A 105 -9.47 -1.92 10.02
C ALA A 105 -8.53 -3.11 9.77
N SER A 106 -9.00 -4.12 9.02
CA SER A 106 -8.18 -5.29 8.64
C SER A 106 -7.02 -4.92 7.72
N LEU A 107 -7.25 -3.95 6.82
CA LEU A 107 -6.23 -3.47 5.90
C LEU A 107 -5.15 -2.62 6.57
N LYS A 108 -5.52 -1.76 7.54
CA LYS A 108 -4.57 -0.91 8.28
C LYS A 108 -3.42 -1.72 8.88
N GLY A 109 -3.73 -2.81 9.57
CA GLY A 109 -2.70 -3.68 10.18
C GLY A 109 -1.78 -4.31 9.13
N LYS A 110 -2.35 -4.84 8.04
CA LYS A 110 -1.58 -5.45 6.94
C LYS A 110 -0.67 -4.43 6.24
N ILE A 111 -1.16 -3.22 6.00
CA ILE A 111 -0.39 -2.14 5.39
C ILE A 111 0.76 -1.74 6.31
N ARG A 112 0.49 -1.57 7.61
CA ARG A 112 1.53 -1.28 8.60
C ARG A 112 2.62 -2.34 8.59
N ASP A 113 2.26 -3.62 8.61
CA ASP A 113 3.24 -4.71 8.59
C ASP A 113 4.00 -4.79 7.26
N ALA A 114 3.35 -4.49 6.13
CA ALA A 114 4.00 -4.41 4.84
C ALA A 114 5.04 -3.28 4.79
N ILE A 115 4.71 -2.09 5.32
CA ILE A 115 5.66 -0.97 5.42
C ILE A 115 6.86 -1.35 6.27
N VAL A 116 6.63 -1.95 7.44
CA VAL A 116 7.70 -2.37 8.36
C VAL A 116 8.61 -3.40 7.70
N LYS A 117 8.04 -4.45 7.07
CA LYS A 117 8.82 -5.47 6.36
C LYS A 117 9.62 -4.88 5.19
N SER A 118 9.03 -3.96 4.43
CA SER A 118 9.72 -3.26 3.35
C SER A 118 10.85 -2.38 3.89
N ALA A 119 10.63 -1.66 4.99
CA ALA A 119 11.68 -0.86 5.64
C ALA A 119 12.85 -1.72 6.15
N GLU A 120 12.56 -2.85 6.80
CA GLU A 120 13.58 -3.81 7.23
C GLU A 120 14.34 -4.40 6.03
N SER A 121 13.64 -4.68 4.93
CA SER A 121 14.26 -5.16 3.70
C SER A 121 15.21 -4.11 3.12
N LEU A 122 14.74 -2.87 2.96
CA LEU A 122 15.56 -1.76 2.44
C LEU A 122 16.80 -1.53 3.30
N GLN A 123 16.67 -1.56 4.63
CA GLN A 123 17.83 -1.45 5.53
C GLN A 123 18.85 -2.58 5.33
N ARG A 124 18.41 -3.81 5.07
CA ARG A 124 19.33 -4.92 4.79
C ARG A 124 20.03 -4.81 3.43
N HIS A 125 19.40 -4.18 2.44
CA HIS A 125 19.88 -4.12 1.06
C HIS A 125 20.58 -2.80 0.67
N GLU A 126 20.38 -1.70 1.41
CA GLU A 126 21.07 -0.41 1.20
C GLU A 126 22.30 -0.19 2.12
N LEU A 127 22.49 -1.02 3.15
CA LEU A 127 23.67 -0.99 4.04
C LEU A 127 24.69 -2.11 3.73
N GLY A 128 24.60 -2.71 2.56
CA GLY A 128 25.57 -3.69 2.04
C GLY A 128 26.62 -3.03 1.17
#